data_AF-A0A2E6RM61-F1
#
_entry.id   AF-A0A2E6RM61-F1
#
_cell.length_a   1.000
_cell.length_b   1.000
_cell.length_c   1.000
_cell.angle_alpha   90.00
_cell.angle_beta   90.00
_cell.angle_gamma   90.00
#
_symmetry.space_group_name_H-M   'P 1'
#
loop_
_entity.id
_entity.type
_entity.pdbx_description
1 polymer ?
#
loop_
_entity_poly.entity_id
_entity_poly.type
_entity_poly.pdbx_seq_one_letter_code
_entity_poly.pdbx_strand_id
1 'polypeptide(L)'
;MFTWINHNSLYILILFFPFVVSVFIYFYISKNKFFIFSIFIILTIFFLMIRLFFAPENSSLEERININSEIESKGKIVVQFFSPNCLGCLLSEGAINNFKKEYSDEFKVIKINIADDDYSQMVKKYNISVVPTFIYFNDGIAMETYTGTLRNSETLYEKFSPKK
;
A
#
# COMPACT_ATOMS: atom_id res chain seq x y z
N MET A 1 -1.70 8.78 1.97
CA MET A 1 -3.09 8.81 1.45
C MET A 1 -3.06 8.82 -0.07
N PHE A 2 -2.62 7.73 -0.73
CA PHE A 2 -2.77 7.47 -2.19
C PHE A 2 -2.42 5.99 -2.51
N THR A 3 -2.76 5.04 -1.64
CA THR A 3 -2.51 3.60 -1.88
C THR A 3 -3.60 2.94 -2.76
N TRP A 4 -4.56 3.73 -3.29
CA TRP A 4 -5.76 3.25 -3.95
C TRP A 4 -5.98 3.82 -5.36
N ILE A 5 -4.94 4.31 -6.04
CA ILE A 5 -5.04 4.34 -7.51
C ILE A 5 -4.62 2.93 -7.93
N ASN A 6 -5.62 2.04 -8.00
CA ASN A 6 -5.49 0.73 -8.62
C ASN A 6 -4.61 0.88 -9.86
N HIS A 7 -3.52 0.12 -9.95
CA HIS A 7 -2.61 0.18 -11.09
C HIS A 7 -3.35 0.13 -12.44
N ASN A 8 -4.49 -0.57 -12.47
CA ASN A 8 -5.38 -0.68 -13.63
C ASN A 8 -6.15 0.62 -13.96
N SER A 9 -6.44 1.47 -12.98
CA SER A 9 -7.10 2.78 -13.17
C SER A 9 -6.24 3.75 -13.99
N LEU A 10 -4.92 3.66 -13.84
CA LEU A 10 -3.99 4.51 -14.59
C LEU A 10 -3.97 4.15 -16.09
N TYR A 11 -4.05 2.85 -16.42
CA TYR A 11 -4.13 2.39 -17.81
C TYR A 11 -5.44 2.82 -18.49
N ILE A 12 -6.54 2.87 -17.74
CA ILE A 12 -7.81 3.41 -18.22
C ILE A 12 -7.62 4.89 -18.60
N LEU A 13 -6.97 5.69 -17.76
CA LEU A 13 -6.71 7.10 -18.09
C LEU A 13 -5.78 7.27 -19.31
N ILE A 14 -4.76 6.43 -19.44
CA ILE A 14 -3.74 6.53 -20.51
C ILE A 14 -4.31 6.13 -21.88
N LEU A 15 -5.20 5.14 -21.95
CA LEU A 15 -5.67 4.57 -23.23
C LEU A 15 -7.15 4.83 -23.53
N PHE A 16 -8.02 4.73 -22.52
CA PHE A 16 -9.46 4.86 -22.71
C PHE A 16 -9.87 6.32 -22.90
N PHE A 17 -9.29 7.26 -22.15
CA PHE A 17 -9.63 8.68 -22.27
C PHE A 17 -9.25 9.27 -23.63
N PRO A 18 -8.03 9.07 -24.17
CA PRO A 18 -7.70 9.52 -25.53
C PRO A 18 -8.59 8.89 -26.60
N PHE A 19 -9.02 7.63 -26.41
CA PHE A 19 -9.92 6.94 -27.34
C PHE A 19 -11.31 7.60 -27.37
N VAL A 20 -11.91 7.86 -26.21
CA VAL A 20 -13.22 8.53 -26.11
C VAL A 20 -13.17 9.93 -26.73
N VAL A 21 -12.13 10.71 -26.44
CA VAL A 21 -11.93 12.05 -27.03
C VAL A 21 -11.80 11.97 -28.56
N SER A 22 -11.05 10.99 -29.06
CA SER A 22 -10.87 10.81 -30.50
C SER A 22 -12.16 10.39 -31.22
N VAL A 23 -12.99 9.54 -30.61
CA VAL A 23 -14.32 9.17 -31.11
C VAL A 23 -15.25 10.38 -31.13
N PHE A 24 -15.25 11.20 -30.08
CA PHE A 24 -16.05 12.41 -30.02
C PHE A 24 -15.65 13.41 -31.12
N ILE A 25 -14.34 13.65 -31.30
CA ILE A 25 -13.83 14.52 -32.36
C ILE A 25 -14.23 14.02 -33.75
N TYR A 26 -14.19 12.69 -33.98
CA TYR A 26 -14.59 12.09 -35.25
C TYR A 26 -16.06 12.37 -35.61
N PHE A 27 -16.96 12.23 -34.63
CA PHE A 27 -18.40 12.41 -34.88
C PHE A 27 -18.81 13.89 -34.96
N TYR A 28 -18.18 14.78 -34.20
CA TYR A 28 -18.67 16.15 -34.00
C TYR A 28 -17.81 17.25 -34.63
N ILE A 29 -16.50 17.03 -34.82
CA ILE A 29 -15.56 18.11 -35.18
C ILE A 29 -14.98 17.92 -36.59
N SER A 30 -14.38 16.77 -36.87
CA SER A 30 -13.68 16.55 -38.15
C SER A 30 -13.64 15.08 -38.51
N LYS A 31 -13.88 14.75 -39.79
CA LYS A 31 -13.73 13.39 -40.33
C LYS A 31 -12.31 13.10 -40.85
N ASN A 32 -11.39 14.05 -40.73
CA ASN A 32 -10.01 13.86 -41.20
C ASN A 32 -9.27 12.89 -40.27
N LYS A 33 -9.03 11.68 -40.78
CA LYS A 33 -8.37 10.60 -40.04
C LYS A 33 -6.96 10.97 -39.57
N PHE A 34 -6.21 11.75 -40.33
CA PHE A 34 -4.86 12.19 -39.94
C PHE A 34 -4.89 13.14 -38.75
N PHE A 35 -5.86 14.07 -38.74
CA PHE A 35 -6.03 15.03 -37.64
C PHE A 35 -6.39 14.32 -36.33
N ILE A 36 -7.30 13.36 -36.39
CA ILE A 36 -7.73 12.58 -35.21
C ILE A 36 -6.58 11.72 -34.69
N PHE A 37 -5.85 11.06 -35.58
CA PHE A 37 -4.72 10.21 -35.21
C PHE A 37 -3.60 11.00 -34.52
N SER A 38 -3.31 12.21 -35.01
CA SER A 38 -2.35 13.12 -34.38
C SER A 38 -2.75 13.49 -32.95
N ILE A 39 -4.02 13.85 -32.73
CA ILE A 39 -4.54 14.18 -31.39
C ILE A 39 -4.47 12.99 -30.43
N PHE A 40 -4.83 11.79 -30.91
CA PHE A 40 -4.73 10.57 -30.10
C PHE A 40 -3.30 10.31 -29.63
N ILE A 41 -2.32 10.43 -30.53
CA ILE A 41 -0.89 10.26 -30.20
C ILE A 41 -0.43 11.31 -29.19
N ILE A 42 -0.78 12.58 -29.39
CA ILE A 42 -0.37 13.67 -28.48
C ILE A 42 -0.95 13.45 -27.08
N LEU A 43 -2.24 13.10 -26.97
CA LEU A 43 -2.89 12.85 -25.69
C LEU A 43 -2.29 11.62 -24.99
N THR A 44 -2.05 10.53 -25.71
CA THR A 44 -1.43 9.33 -25.12
C THR A 44 -0.01 9.61 -24.61
N ILE A 45 0.82 10.35 -25.38
CA ILE A 45 2.15 10.78 -24.94
C ILE A 45 2.06 11.68 -23.70
N PHE A 46 1.11 12.62 -23.66
CA PHE A 46 0.91 13.49 -22.50
C PHE A 46 0.58 12.69 -21.23
N PHE A 47 -0.34 11.73 -21.29
CA PHE A 47 -0.65 10.87 -20.14
C PHE A 47 0.51 9.93 -19.76
N LEU A 48 1.32 9.48 -20.73
CA LEU A 48 2.55 8.72 -20.46
C LEU A 48 3.59 9.59 -19.73
N MET A 49 3.77 10.85 -20.14
CA MET A 49 4.67 11.78 -19.47
C MET A 49 4.21 12.12 -18.05
N ILE A 50 2.91 12.34 -17.85
CA ILE A 50 2.31 12.47 -16.51
C ILE A 50 2.65 11.24 -15.67
N ARG A 51 2.43 10.04 -16.20
CA ARG A 51 2.79 8.81 -15.47
C ARG A 51 4.25 8.79 -15.09
N LEU A 52 5.17 9.10 -16.00
CA LEU A 52 6.60 9.06 -15.71
C LEU A 52 7.00 10.10 -14.66
N PHE A 53 6.40 11.29 -14.69
CA PHE A 53 6.66 12.34 -13.70
C PHE A 53 6.10 11.99 -12.31
N PHE A 54 4.96 11.30 -12.24
CA PHE A 54 4.33 10.85 -10.99
C PHE A 54 4.71 9.41 -10.58
N ALA A 55 5.50 8.70 -11.39
CA ALA A 55 6.00 7.37 -11.05
C ALA A 55 7.17 7.57 -10.07
N PRO A 56 7.06 7.09 -8.82
CA PRO A 56 8.17 7.21 -7.89
C PRO A 56 9.29 6.28 -8.36
N GLU A 57 10.45 6.84 -8.74
CA GLU A 57 11.59 6.08 -9.29
C GLU A 57 12.54 5.53 -8.21
N ASN A 58 12.31 5.85 -6.93
CA ASN A 58 13.27 5.56 -5.85
C ASN A 58 12.65 5.25 -4.47
N SER A 59 11.31 5.25 -4.34
CA SER A 59 10.66 5.13 -3.02
C SER A 59 10.83 3.75 -2.38
N SER A 60 10.89 2.67 -3.17
CA SER A 60 10.83 1.31 -2.63
C SER A 60 12.10 0.94 -1.85
N LEU A 61 13.29 1.33 -2.32
CA LEU A 61 14.55 1.03 -1.61
C LEU A 61 14.73 1.89 -0.36
N GLU A 62 14.37 3.17 -0.45
CA GLU A 62 14.42 4.09 0.69
C GLU A 62 13.41 3.69 1.77
N GLU A 63 12.18 3.33 1.39
CA GLU A 63 11.14 2.80 2.28
C GLU A 63 11.57 1.48 2.93
N ARG A 64 12.22 0.57 2.21
CA ARG A 64 12.80 -0.68 2.75
C ARG A 64 13.84 -0.43 3.84
N ILE A 65 14.83 0.42 3.55
CA ILE A 65 15.90 0.75 4.50
C ILE A 65 15.27 1.41 5.75
N ASN A 66 14.31 2.30 5.55
CA ASN A 66 13.61 2.95 6.64
C ASN A 66 12.80 1.94 7.48
N ILE A 67 12.09 0.98 6.88
CA ILE A 67 11.32 -0.03 7.64
C ILE A 67 12.24 -0.94 8.47
N ASN A 68 13.34 -1.44 7.90
CA ASN A 68 14.26 -2.31 8.64
C ASN A 68 14.92 -1.56 9.81
N SER A 69 15.44 -0.35 9.54
CA SER A 69 16.06 0.47 10.59
C SER A 69 15.05 0.90 11.65
N GLU A 70 13.79 1.12 11.26
CA GLU A 70 12.73 1.46 12.18
C GLU A 70 12.38 0.29 13.08
N ILE A 71 12.20 -0.93 12.55
CA ILE A 71 11.96 -2.12 13.38
C ILE A 71 13.11 -2.37 14.36
N GLU A 72 14.36 -2.13 13.94
CA GLU A 72 15.56 -2.26 14.77
C GLU A 72 15.79 -1.07 15.73
N SER A 73 15.02 0.01 15.57
CA SER A 73 15.14 1.20 16.41
C SER A 73 14.57 1.00 17.81
N LYS A 74 14.94 1.90 18.72
CA LYS A 74 14.41 1.89 20.10
C LYS A 74 12.93 2.26 20.10
N GLY A 75 12.16 1.56 20.94
CA GLY A 75 10.73 1.80 21.14
C GLY A 75 9.86 0.60 20.82
N LYS A 76 8.54 0.83 20.92
CA LYS A 76 7.51 -0.20 20.76
C LYS A 76 6.88 -0.10 19.38
N ILE A 77 7.05 -1.14 18.58
CA ILE A 77 6.63 -1.15 17.18
C ILE A 77 5.73 -2.35 16.93
N VAL A 78 4.59 -2.13 16.30
CA VAL A 78 3.69 -3.18 15.84
C VAL A 78 3.77 -3.26 14.33
N VAL A 79 4.19 -4.40 13.81
CA VAL A 79 4.22 -4.67 12.37
C VAL A 79 3.03 -5.53 11.99
N GLN A 80 2.15 -5.02 11.13
CA GLN A 80 1.06 -5.76 10.53
C GLN A 80 1.51 -6.33 9.17
N PHE A 81 1.62 -7.65 9.10
CA PHE A 81 1.72 -8.38 7.84
C PHE A 81 0.33 -8.58 7.25
N PHE A 82 0.10 -8.07 6.04
CA PHE A 82 -1.20 -8.11 5.37
C PHE A 82 -1.06 -8.43 3.88
N SER A 83 -2.21 -8.65 3.21
CA SER A 83 -2.31 -8.74 1.75
C SER A 83 -3.52 -7.92 1.28
N PRO A 84 -3.46 -7.26 0.11
CA PRO A 84 -4.60 -6.52 -0.44
C PRO A 84 -5.80 -7.42 -0.75
N ASN A 85 -5.56 -8.72 -1.00
CA ASN A 85 -6.60 -9.70 -1.36
C ASN A 85 -7.05 -10.55 -0.15
N CYS A 86 -7.02 -9.97 1.05
CA CYS A 86 -7.32 -10.66 2.29
C CYS A 86 -8.53 -10.01 2.98
N LEU A 87 -9.66 -10.72 3.02
CA LEU A 87 -10.89 -10.22 3.65
C LEU A 87 -10.69 -9.95 5.15
N GLY A 88 -9.99 -10.85 5.85
CA GLY A 88 -9.68 -10.65 7.27
C GLY A 88 -8.82 -9.41 7.53
N CYS A 89 -7.99 -9.01 6.56
CA CYS A 89 -7.17 -7.80 6.63
C CYS A 89 -8.04 -6.56 6.46
N LEU A 90 -8.95 -6.57 5.48
CA LEU A 90 -9.94 -5.51 5.28
C LEU A 90 -10.81 -5.30 6.51
N LEU A 91 -11.29 -6.37 7.14
CA LEU A 91 -12.10 -6.28 8.36
C LEU A 91 -11.29 -5.74 9.55
N SER A 92 -9.98 -6.00 9.59
CA SER A 92 -9.09 -5.50 10.64
C SER A 92 -8.74 -4.02 10.51
N GLU A 93 -8.99 -3.39 9.36
CA GLU A 93 -8.59 -2.00 9.08
C GLU A 93 -9.13 -1.01 10.11
N GLY A 94 -10.40 -1.12 10.48
CA GLY A 94 -11.00 -0.22 11.48
C GLY A 94 -10.30 -0.34 12.83
N ALA A 95 -10.10 -1.57 13.30
CA ALA A 95 -9.49 -1.84 14.60
C ALA A 95 -8.01 -1.40 14.66
N ILE A 96 -7.21 -1.69 13.62
CA ILE A 96 -5.80 -1.28 13.60
C ILE A 96 -5.65 0.24 13.46
N ASN A 97 -6.55 0.92 12.74
CA ASN A 97 -6.53 2.38 12.65
C ASN A 97 -6.91 3.04 13.99
N ASN A 98 -7.87 2.46 14.72
CA ASN A 98 -8.18 2.89 16.09
C ASN A 98 -6.98 2.68 17.01
N PHE A 99 -6.34 1.51 16.96
CA PHE A 99 -5.14 1.23 17.74
C PHE A 99 -4.03 2.25 17.48
N LYS A 100 -3.75 2.53 16.19
CA LYS A 100 -2.76 3.53 15.79
C LYS A 100 -3.11 4.92 16.33
N LYS A 101 -4.39 5.27 16.45
CA LYS A 101 -4.84 6.57 16.95
C LYS A 101 -4.74 6.64 18.48
N GLU A 102 -5.34 5.68 19.17
CA GLU A 102 -5.46 5.62 20.63
C GLU A 102 -4.12 5.43 21.33
N TYR A 103 -3.21 4.65 20.72
CA TYR A 103 -1.93 4.31 21.33
C TYR A 103 -0.73 4.85 20.55
N SER A 104 -0.92 5.93 19.78
CA SER A 104 0.15 6.58 18.99
C SER A 104 1.34 7.05 19.83
N ASP A 105 1.10 7.45 21.08
CA ASP A 105 2.15 7.89 22.00
C ASP A 105 3.01 6.73 22.54
N GLU A 106 2.50 5.50 22.45
CA GLU A 106 3.17 4.31 23.00
C GLU A 106 3.67 3.37 21.90
N PHE A 107 2.89 3.13 20.86
CA PHE A 107 3.19 2.18 19.80
C PHE A 107 3.21 2.84 18.42
N LYS A 108 4.26 2.53 17.64
CA LYS A 108 4.31 2.84 16.21
C LYS A 108 3.78 1.66 15.41
N VAL A 109 2.91 1.90 14.44
CA VAL A 109 2.35 0.83 13.58
C VAL A 109 2.89 0.93 12.16
N ILE A 110 3.48 -0.18 11.68
CA ILE A 110 4.00 -0.36 10.32
C ILE A 110 3.19 -1.45 9.62
N LYS A 111 2.96 -1.32 8.31
CA LYS A 111 2.28 -2.32 7.48
C LYS A 111 3.24 -2.89 6.45
N ILE A 112 3.26 -4.21 6.32
CA ILE A 112 4.07 -4.93 5.34
C ILE A 112 3.15 -5.80 4.48
N ASN A 113 3.19 -5.60 3.17
CA ASN A 113 2.47 -6.44 2.23
C ASN A 113 3.27 -7.72 1.98
N ILE A 114 2.69 -8.88 2.29
CA ILE A 114 3.36 -10.18 2.08
C ILE A 114 3.50 -10.56 0.61
N ALA A 115 2.75 -9.93 -0.28
CA ALA A 115 2.82 -10.15 -1.73
C ALA A 115 3.91 -9.30 -2.41
N ASP A 116 4.62 -8.46 -1.64
CA ASP A 116 5.74 -7.69 -2.13
C ASP A 116 7.04 -8.49 -1.91
N ASP A 117 7.67 -8.88 -3.02
CA ASP A 117 8.85 -9.75 -3.05
C ASP A 117 10.02 -9.19 -2.22
N ASP A 118 10.06 -7.87 -2.07
CA ASP A 118 11.04 -7.14 -1.29
C ASP A 118 11.02 -7.49 0.20
N TYR A 119 9.88 -7.91 0.74
CA TYR A 119 9.74 -8.32 2.14
C TYR A 119 9.72 -9.84 2.34
N SER A 120 9.96 -10.62 1.28
CA SER A 120 9.90 -12.09 1.30
C SER A 120 10.83 -12.70 2.36
N GLN A 121 12.02 -12.13 2.57
CA GLN A 121 12.95 -12.59 3.62
C GLN A 121 12.39 -12.33 5.02
N MET A 122 11.73 -11.19 5.24
CA MET A 122 11.13 -10.85 6.53
C MET A 122 9.92 -11.74 6.84
N VAL A 123 9.08 -11.99 5.84
CA VAL A 123 7.95 -12.95 5.91
C VAL A 123 8.46 -14.34 6.32
N LYS A 124 9.56 -14.81 5.72
CA LYS A 124 10.20 -16.08 6.09
C LYS A 124 10.81 -16.04 7.49
N LYS A 125 11.55 -14.97 7.83
CA LYS A 125 12.24 -14.80 9.13
C LYS A 125 11.28 -14.92 10.31
N TYR A 126 10.11 -14.30 10.19
CA TYR A 126 9.07 -14.33 11.23
C TYR A 126 8.00 -15.40 11.01
N ASN A 127 8.23 -16.33 10.07
CA ASN A 127 7.37 -17.48 9.78
C ASN A 127 5.89 -17.10 9.55
N ILE A 128 5.66 -16.02 8.80
CA ILE A 128 4.32 -15.52 8.51
C ILE A 128 3.64 -16.44 7.50
N SER A 129 2.73 -17.28 7.97
CA SER A 129 1.96 -18.23 7.15
C SER A 129 0.49 -17.82 6.95
N VAL A 130 -0.02 -16.93 7.80
CA VAL A 130 -1.41 -16.47 7.79
C VAL A 130 -1.44 -14.95 7.91
N VAL A 131 -2.37 -14.32 7.20
CA VAL A 131 -2.63 -12.88 7.30
C VAL A 131 -4.09 -12.61 7.69
N PRO A 132 -4.38 -11.54 8.45
CA PRO A 132 -3.40 -10.61 9.02
C PRO A 132 -2.67 -11.24 10.21
N THR A 133 -1.38 -10.92 10.33
CA THR A 133 -0.56 -11.23 11.51
C THR A 133 0.10 -9.94 11.99
N PHE A 134 0.09 -9.73 13.30
CA PHE A 134 0.62 -8.56 13.98
C PHE A 134 1.74 -9.01 14.90
N ILE A 135 2.92 -8.44 14.76
CA ILE A 135 4.06 -8.73 15.62
C ILE A 135 4.46 -7.46 16.36
N TYR A 136 4.56 -7.57 17.68
CA TYR A 136 5.09 -6.53 18.54
C TYR A 136 6.61 -6.69 18.69
N PHE A 137 7.33 -5.62 18.40
CA PHE A 137 8.75 -5.45 18.60
C PHE A 137 9.00 -4.42 19.71
N ASN A 138 9.93 -4.75 20.61
CA ASN A 138 10.44 -3.82 21.60
C ASN A 138 11.96 -3.73 21.43
N ASP A 139 12.47 -2.54 21.11
CA ASP A 139 13.91 -2.30 20.89
C ASP A 139 14.54 -3.32 19.92
N GLY A 140 13.89 -3.57 18.77
CA GLY A 140 14.36 -4.53 17.76
C GLY A 140 14.07 -6.01 18.03
N ILE A 141 13.54 -6.35 19.21
CA ILE A 141 13.28 -7.74 19.61
C ILE A 141 11.80 -8.06 19.40
N ALA A 142 11.49 -9.11 18.64
CA ALA A 142 10.13 -9.62 18.50
C ALA A 142 9.68 -10.24 19.84
N MET A 143 8.64 -9.66 20.45
CA MET A 143 8.17 -10.02 21.79
C MET A 143 6.94 -10.92 21.73
N GLU A 144 5.91 -10.50 21.00
CA GLU A 144 4.60 -11.14 20.98
C GLU A 144 4.00 -11.12 19.57
N THR A 145 3.16 -12.12 19.28
CA THR A 145 2.47 -12.24 17.99
C THR A 145 0.98 -12.45 18.20
N TYR A 146 0.18 -11.78 17.38
CA TYR A 146 -1.26 -11.98 17.26
C TYR A 146 -1.60 -12.31 15.81
N THR A 147 -2.24 -13.44 15.57
CA THR A 147 -2.65 -13.89 14.23
C THR A 147 -4.17 -14.00 14.16
N GLY A 148 -4.73 -13.51 13.05
CA GLY A 148 -6.15 -13.55 12.77
C GLY A 148 -6.80 -12.18 12.74
N THR A 149 -8.07 -12.16 12.35
CA THR A 149 -8.83 -10.93 12.17
C THR A 149 -8.98 -10.17 13.48
N LEU A 150 -8.52 -8.93 13.48
CA LEU A 150 -8.66 -8.02 14.60
C LEU A 150 -10.02 -7.32 14.56
N ARG A 151 -10.77 -7.35 15.65
CA ARG A 151 -12.11 -6.72 15.73
C ARG A 151 -12.12 -5.41 16.52
N ASN A 152 -11.21 -5.24 17.46
CA ASN A 152 -11.10 -4.06 18.31
C ASN A 152 -9.62 -3.74 18.61
N SER A 153 -9.31 -2.50 18.99
CA SER A 153 -7.93 -2.06 19.25
C SER A 153 -7.39 -2.63 20.56
N GLU A 154 -8.27 -2.79 21.56
CA GLU A 154 -7.94 -3.24 22.91
C GLU A 154 -7.34 -4.65 22.92
N THR A 155 -7.78 -5.55 22.02
CA THR A 155 -7.20 -6.90 21.92
C THR A 155 -5.69 -6.86 21.65
N LEU A 156 -5.23 -5.97 20.75
CA LEU A 156 -3.79 -5.82 20.52
C LEU A 156 -3.12 -5.18 21.73
N TYR A 157 -3.74 -4.17 22.33
CA TYR A 157 -3.18 -3.48 23.49
C TYR A 157 -2.98 -4.42 24.68
N GLU A 158 -3.99 -5.21 25.04
CA GLU A 158 -3.90 -6.20 26.12
C GLU A 158 -2.85 -7.27 25.84
N LYS A 159 -2.70 -7.67 24.57
CA LYS A 159 -1.74 -8.69 24.14
C LYS A 159 -0.30 -8.17 24.13
N PHE A 160 -0.09 -6.91 23.76
CA PHE A 160 1.25 -6.33 23.55
C PHE A 160 1.71 -5.43 24.69
N SER A 161 0.82 -5.08 25.64
CA SER A 161 1.22 -4.37 26.84
C SER A 161 2.08 -5.28 27.72
N PRO A 162 3.19 -4.75 28.28
CA PRO A 162 4.01 -5.50 29.22
C PRO A 162 3.16 -5.86 30.44
N LYS A 163 3.07 -7.15 30.74
CA LYS A 163 2.48 -7.60 32.00
C LYS A 163 3.39 -7.10 33.14
N LYS A 164 2.82 -6.30 34.04
CA LYS A 164 3.47 -5.92 35.30
C LYS A 164 3.78 -7.16 36.14
#